data_AF-N9Q1T9-F1
#
_entry.id   AF-N9Q1T9-F1
#
_cell.length_a   1.000
_cell.length_b   1.000
_cell.length_c   1.000
_cell.angle_alpha   90.00
_cell.angle_beta   90.00
_cell.angle_gamma   90.00
#
_symmetry.space_group_name_H-M   'P 1'
#
loop_
_entity.id
_entity.type
_entity.pdbx_description
1 polymer ?
#
loop_
_entity_poly.entity_id
_entity_poly.type
_entity_poly.pdbx_seq_one_letter_code
_entity_poly.pdbx_strand_id
1 'polypeptide(L)'
;MPVNQTATVKTNPKRGSVASCSMVGIAPVTFKELWANYVEGAPYKVRGSIPKGFENQCAIRMSATLHKVGVKMSTFSQNYIKPEGNAPTLGRILLDGKATATRANEMSKWLETRPVCGIGPAQNITGSNWKDKVKGKTRIIFFGDYWPRDGESSDAASGGHIDLWNGSSMTPNIASTLRFTLGINSLNLYFYRLSDLNQAKKIMFFEVR
;
A
#
# COMPACT_ATOMS: atom_id res chain seq x y z
N MET A 1 -7.56 29.26 11.57
CA MET A 1 -8.27 28.06 12.05
C MET A 1 -8.31 27.04 10.91
N PRO A 2 -7.85 25.80 11.07
CA PRO A 2 -7.93 24.83 9.98
C PRO A 2 -9.36 24.28 9.90
N VAL A 3 -9.96 24.37 8.71
CA VAL A 3 -11.32 23.89 8.42
C VAL A 3 -11.27 22.35 8.32
N ASN A 4 -11.88 21.67 9.29
CA ASN A 4 -12.07 20.22 9.27
C ASN A 4 -13.39 19.91 8.56
N GLN A 5 -13.34 19.55 7.27
CA GLN A 5 -14.49 18.98 6.56
C GLN A 5 -14.31 17.48 6.37
N THR A 6 -15.37 16.73 6.62
CA THR A 6 -15.44 15.27 6.42
C THR A 6 -16.71 14.99 5.62
N ALA A 7 -16.60 14.30 4.49
CA ALA A 7 -17.72 13.92 3.64
C ALA A 7 -17.71 12.42 3.35
N THR A 8 -18.88 11.78 3.36
CA THR A 8 -19.06 10.37 3.00
C THR A 8 -19.51 10.27 1.56
N VAL A 9 -18.66 9.75 0.67
CA VAL A 9 -18.99 9.58 -0.75
C VAL A 9 -19.14 8.09 -1.08
N LYS A 10 -20.29 7.70 -1.65
CA LYS A 10 -20.47 6.37 -2.23
C LYS A 10 -19.74 6.31 -3.58
N THR A 11 -18.63 5.58 -3.67
CA THR A 11 -17.94 5.35 -4.94
C THR A 11 -18.59 4.17 -5.68
N ASN A 12 -19.58 4.46 -6.53
CA ASN A 12 -20.28 3.43 -7.32
C ASN A 12 -19.45 3.03 -8.58
N PRO A 13 -19.54 1.78 -9.07
CA PRO A 13 -18.65 1.23 -10.11
C PRO A 13 -19.04 1.61 -11.55
N LYS A 14 -19.77 2.71 -11.79
CA LYS A 14 -20.09 3.17 -13.15
C LYS A 14 -19.00 4.09 -13.70
N ARG A 15 -18.54 3.79 -14.93
CA ARG A 15 -17.67 4.65 -15.74
C ARG A 15 -18.36 6.01 -15.93
N GLY A 16 -17.78 7.08 -15.38
CA GLY A 16 -18.35 8.44 -15.42
C GLY A 16 -19.09 8.88 -14.15
N SER A 17 -19.29 8.01 -13.16
CA SER A 17 -19.96 8.35 -11.89
C SER A 17 -18.99 8.67 -10.75
N VAL A 18 -17.95 9.46 -11.05
CA VAL A 18 -17.36 10.27 -9.97
C VAL A 18 -18.38 11.39 -9.79
N ALA A 19 -19.04 11.49 -8.64
CA ALA A 19 -19.30 12.84 -8.18
C ALA A 19 -17.89 13.42 -8.02
N SER A 20 -17.37 14.07 -9.08
CA SER A 20 -15.97 14.47 -9.23
C SER A 20 -15.53 14.99 -7.89
N CYS A 21 -14.42 14.51 -7.34
CA CYS A 21 -13.98 14.94 -6.01
C CYS A 21 -13.98 16.48 -5.92
N SER A 22 -13.69 17.16 -7.03
CA SER A 22 -13.88 18.60 -7.27
C SER A 22 -15.29 19.15 -7.04
N MET A 23 -16.36 18.45 -7.44
CA MET A 23 -17.77 18.82 -7.19
C MET A 23 -18.14 18.80 -5.70
N VAL A 24 -17.40 18.08 -4.87
CA VAL A 24 -17.55 18.08 -3.39
C VAL A 24 -16.38 18.77 -2.69
N GLY A 25 -15.57 19.56 -3.42
CA GLY A 25 -14.46 20.34 -2.86
C GLY A 25 -13.23 19.53 -2.42
N ILE A 26 -13.13 18.25 -2.78
CA ILE A 26 -12.00 17.38 -2.47
C ILE A 26 -11.01 17.37 -3.65
N ALA A 27 -9.79 17.88 -3.43
CA ALA A 27 -8.71 17.75 -4.40
C ALA A 27 -8.29 16.27 -4.55
N PRO A 28 -8.25 15.71 -5.77
CA PRO A 28 -7.70 14.38 -5.99
C PRO A 28 -6.20 14.34 -5.69
N VAL A 29 -5.74 13.29 -5.03
CA VAL A 29 -4.30 13.02 -4.86
C VAL A 29 -3.69 12.67 -6.20
N THR A 30 -2.51 13.24 -6.48
CA THR A 30 -1.73 12.94 -7.68
C THR A 30 -0.54 12.02 -7.37
N PHE A 31 -0.05 11.31 -8.38
CA PHE A 31 1.15 10.50 -8.22
C PHE A 31 2.36 11.37 -7.84
N LYS A 32 2.48 12.55 -8.44
CA LYS A 32 3.57 13.49 -8.16
C LYS A 32 3.62 13.85 -6.68
N GLU A 33 2.46 14.12 -6.07
CA GLU A 33 2.37 14.42 -4.63
C GLU A 33 2.75 13.22 -3.77
N LEU A 34 2.25 12.02 -4.10
CA LEU A 34 2.62 10.80 -3.37
C LEU A 34 4.12 10.52 -3.46
N TRP A 35 4.70 10.64 -4.66
CA TRP A 35 6.11 10.37 -4.90
C TRP A 35 7.01 11.38 -4.17
N ALA A 36 6.70 12.68 -4.27
CA ALA A 36 7.46 13.73 -3.61
C ALA A 36 7.36 13.69 -2.08
N ASN A 37 6.27 13.12 -1.54
CA ASN A 37 6.05 13.01 -0.10
C ASN A 37 6.28 11.60 0.45
N TYR A 38 6.83 10.67 -0.35
CA TYR A 38 7.01 9.31 0.09
C TYR A 38 7.84 9.25 1.38
N VAL A 39 7.30 8.58 2.39
CA VAL A 39 7.92 8.48 3.71
C VAL A 39 8.96 7.38 3.69
N GLU A 40 10.22 7.76 3.83
CA GLU A 40 11.35 6.86 3.91
C GLU A 40 11.60 6.35 5.35
N GLY A 41 12.43 5.32 5.48
CA GLY A 41 12.82 4.75 6.78
C GLY A 41 11.70 3.97 7.48
N ALA A 42 11.70 4.01 8.81
CA ALA A 42 10.76 3.32 9.69
C ALA A 42 9.92 4.37 10.46
N PRO A 43 8.76 4.78 9.93
CA PRO A 43 7.93 5.83 10.54
C PRO A 43 7.31 5.42 11.88
N TYR A 44 7.11 4.13 12.14
CA TYR A 44 6.61 3.65 13.42
C TYR A 44 7.75 3.12 14.30
N LYS A 45 8.03 3.83 15.39
CA LYS A 45 9.02 3.47 16.40
C LYS A 45 8.46 3.69 17.79
N VAL A 46 8.83 2.81 18.72
CA VAL A 46 8.56 2.98 20.16
C VAL A 46 9.91 3.11 20.85
N ARG A 47 10.11 4.24 21.55
CA ARG A 47 11.38 4.56 22.23
C ARG A 47 12.60 4.47 21.30
N GLY A 48 12.46 4.93 20.06
CA GLY A 48 13.53 4.95 19.05
C GLY A 48 13.75 3.63 18.30
N SER A 49 13.12 2.54 18.71
CA SER A 49 13.29 1.21 18.11
C SER A 49 12.03 0.73 17.38
N ILE A 50 12.22 -0.13 16.37
CA ILE A 50 11.10 -0.79 15.70
C ILE A 50 10.49 -1.82 16.67
N PRO A 51 9.19 -1.76 16.98
CA PRO A 51 8.56 -2.73 17.87
C PRO A 51 8.52 -4.12 17.23
N LYS A 52 8.63 -5.18 18.04
CA LYS A 52 8.51 -6.57 17.59
C LYS A 52 7.17 -6.78 16.86
N GLY A 53 7.22 -7.42 15.69
CA GLY A 53 6.06 -7.66 14.82
C GLY A 53 5.76 -6.50 13.85
N PHE A 54 6.56 -5.42 13.87
CA PHE A 54 6.45 -4.27 12.97
C PHE A 54 7.73 -4.02 12.16
N GLU A 55 8.51 -5.07 11.91
CA GLU A 55 9.73 -5.04 11.11
C GLU A 55 9.41 -4.64 9.65
N ASN A 56 8.27 -5.12 9.14
CA ASN A 56 7.79 -4.82 7.78
C ASN A 56 6.89 -3.58 7.75
N GLN A 57 7.48 -2.40 7.54
CA GLN A 57 6.74 -1.12 7.58
C GLN A 57 6.23 -0.61 6.24
N CYS A 58 6.11 -1.45 5.20
CA CYS A 58 5.66 -0.99 3.87
C CYS A 58 4.27 -0.33 3.89
N ALA A 59 3.28 -0.97 4.53
CA ALA A 59 1.94 -0.41 4.69
C ALA A 59 1.93 0.86 5.57
N ILE A 60 2.80 0.92 6.58
CA ILE A 60 2.93 2.08 7.46
C ILE A 60 3.55 3.26 6.71
N ARG A 61 4.59 3.04 5.90
CA ARG A 61 5.17 4.05 5.01
C ARG A 61 4.17 4.59 4.02
N MET A 62 3.40 3.71 3.37
CA MET A 62 2.35 4.14 2.45
C MET A 62 1.25 4.93 3.18
N SER A 63 0.84 4.49 4.37
CA SER A 63 -0.13 5.22 5.20
C SER A 63 0.39 6.60 5.61
N ALA A 64 1.64 6.70 6.05
CA ALA A 64 2.27 7.97 6.42
C ALA A 64 2.44 8.91 5.21
N THR A 65 2.68 8.34 4.02
CA THR A 65 2.72 9.10 2.76
C THR A 65 1.34 9.66 2.41
N LEU A 66 0.30 8.84 2.53
CA LEU A 66 -1.10 9.26 2.38
C LEU A 66 -1.47 10.37 3.39
N HIS A 67 -1.00 10.26 4.63
CA HIS A 67 -1.22 11.29 5.65
C HIS A 67 -0.57 12.62 5.29
N LYS A 68 0.65 12.61 4.73
CA LYS A 68 1.35 13.82 4.28
C LYS A 68 0.60 14.56 3.17
N VAL A 69 -0.13 13.84 2.31
CA VAL A 69 -0.98 14.42 1.26
C VAL A 69 -2.44 14.61 1.70
N GLY A 70 -2.70 14.60 3.02
CA GLY A 70 -4.00 14.97 3.59
C GLY A 70 -5.04 13.84 3.71
N VAL A 71 -4.70 12.60 3.37
CA VAL A 71 -5.62 11.46 3.48
C VAL A 71 -5.59 10.91 4.91
N LYS A 72 -6.71 10.99 5.64
CA LYS A 72 -6.82 10.56 7.04
C LYS A 72 -6.97 9.05 7.25
N MET A 73 -7.34 8.31 6.19
CA MET A 73 -7.63 6.86 6.23
C MET A 73 -8.70 6.45 7.26
N SER A 74 -9.66 7.32 7.60
CA SER A 74 -10.67 7.06 8.66
C SER A 74 -11.52 5.81 8.42
N THR A 75 -11.72 5.42 7.17
CA THR A 75 -12.48 4.21 6.77
C THR A 75 -11.65 2.93 6.85
N PHE A 76 -10.34 3.01 7.10
CA PHE A 76 -9.50 1.85 7.42
C PHE A 76 -9.83 1.37 8.85
N SER A 77 -10.90 0.60 8.98
CA SER A 77 -11.42 0.07 10.24
C SER A 77 -12.11 -1.28 10.02
N GLN A 78 -12.29 -2.04 11.10
CA GLN A 78 -12.94 -3.36 11.06
C GLN A 78 -14.40 -3.34 10.58
N ASN A 79 -15.05 -2.17 10.63
CA ASN A 79 -16.41 -2.02 10.11
C ASN A 79 -16.46 -2.13 8.57
N TYR A 80 -15.34 -1.87 7.89
CA TYR A 80 -15.26 -1.85 6.42
C TYR A 80 -14.30 -2.89 5.87
N ILE A 81 -13.23 -3.23 6.60
CA ILE A 81 -12.19 -4.16 6.18
C ILE A 81 -12.10 -5.30 7.17
N LYS A 82 -12.33 -6.53 6.70
CA LYS A 82 -12.17 -7.73 7.52
C LYS A 82 -10.68 -7.97 7.83
N PRO A 83 -10.33 -8.36 9.07
CA PRO A 83 -9.00 -8.83 9.38
C PRO A 83 -8.54 -9.93 8.42
N GLU A 84 -7.25 -9.96 8.12
CA GLU A 84 -6.66 -10.99 7.29
C GLU A 84 -6.52 -12.35 8.01
N GLY A 85 -6.83 -13.44 7.28
CA GLY A 85 -6.72 -14.80 7.79
C GLY A 85 -7.56 -15.00 9.06
N ASN A 86 -6.93 -15.56 10.09
CA ASN A 86 -7.51 -15.75 11.42
C ASN A 86 -7.10 -14.66 12.42
N ALA A 87 -6.58 -13.52 11.95
CA ALA A 87 -6.18 -12.45 12.85
C ALA A 87 -7.42 -11.94 13.64
N PRO A 88 -7.32 -11.77 14.97
CA PRO A 88 -8.45 -11.34 15.79
C PRO A 88 -8.87 -9.90 15.49
N THR A 89 -7.95 -9.09 14.97
CA THR A 89 -8.14 -7.67 14.70
C THR A 89 -7.45 -7.24 13.40
N LEU A 90 -7.96 -6.15 12.83
CA LEU A 90 -7.36 -5.46 11.68
C LEU A 90 -5.98 -4.94 12.08
N GLY A 91 -5.00 -5.11 11.19
CA GLY A 91 -3.65 -4.60 11.34
C GLY A 91 -3.64 -3.08 11.24
N ARG A 92 -3.93 -2.43 12.37
CA ARG A 92 -4.14 -0.99 12.46
C ARG A 92 -3.49 -0.42 13.70
N ILE A 93 -2.81 0.70 13.53
CA ILE A 93 -2.34 1.57 14.62
C ILE A 93 -2.84 3.00 14.40
N LEU A 94 -2.60 3.86 15.39
CA LEU A 94 -2.70 5.31 15.23
C LEU A 94 -1.29 5.89 15.14
N LEU A 95 -0.93 6.44 13.98
CA LEU A 95 0.28 7.22 13.81
C LEU A 95 -0.12 8.70 13.83
N ASP A 96 0.37 9.46 14.80
CA ASP A 96 0.02 10.87 15.01
C ASP A 96 -1.51 11.11 15.02
N GLY A 97 -2.25 10.22 15.70
CA GLY A 97 -3.71 10.26 15.81
C GLY A 97 -4.48 9.86 14.56
N LYS A 98 -3.80 9.45 13.47
CA LYS A 98 -4.44 9.04 12.21
C LYS A 98 -4.39 7.54 12.02
N ALA A 99 -5.43 6.99 11.38
CA ALA A 99 -5.51 5.56 11.10
C ALA A 99 -4.38 5.13 10.15
N THR A 100 -3.67 4.06 10.51
CA THR A 100 -2.48 3.59 9.80
C THR A 100 -2.56 2.09 9.61
N ALA A 101 -2.44 1.63 8.37
CA ALA A 101 -2.40 0.21 8.05
C ALA A 101 -1.03 -0.37 8.40
N THR A 102 -1.02 -1.56 8.99
CA THR A 102 0.21 -2.27 9.35
C THR A 102 0.42 -3.56 8.56
N ARG A 103 -0.58 -3.98 7.79
CA ARG A 103 -0.53 -5.12 6.86
C ARG A 103 -0.82 -4.66 5.43
N ALA A 104 0.05 -5.01 4.48
CA ALA A 104 -0.08 -4.60 3.09
C ALA A 104 -1.34 -5.16 2.41
N ASN A 105 -1.71 -6.40 2.72
CA ASN A 105 -2.87 -7.05 2.13
C ASN A 105 -4.18 -6.38 2.54
N GLU A 106 -4.32 -6.02 3.82
CA GLU A 106 -5.47 -5.26 4.32
C GLU A 106 -5.50 -3.85 3.71
N MET A 107 -4.32 -3.23 3.50
CA MET A 107 -4.22 -1.96 2.79
C MET A 107 -4.67 -2.08 1.32
N SER A 108 -4.29 -3.14 0.61
CA SER A 108 -4.78 -3.43 -0.75
C SER A 108 -6.30 -3.57 -0.75
N LYS A 109 -6.86 -4.39 0.15
CA LYS A 109 -8.31 -4.57 0.30
C LYS A 109 -9.02 -3.24 0.56
N TRP A 110 -8.42 -2.36 1.36
CA TRP A 110 -8.96 -1.03 1.59
C TRP A 110 -8.92 -0.16 0.32
N LEU A 111 -7.80 -0.12 -0.40
CA LEU A 111 -7.71 0.63 -1.68
C LEU A 111 -8.69 0.10 -2.74
N GLU A 112 -8.98 -1.21 -2.75
CA GLU A 112 -10.00 -1.84 -3.62
C GLU A 112 -11.40 -1.26 -3.38
N THR A 113 -11.70 -0.76 -2.17
CA THR A 113 -12.97 -0.06 -1.85
C THR A 113 -13.04 1.38 -2.39
N ARG A 114 -11.96 1.85 -3.04
CA ARG A 114 -11.78 3.19 -3.61
C ARG A 114 -12.00 4.35 -2.61
N PRO A 115 -11.35 4.31 -1.43
CA PRO A 115 -11.57 5.28 -0.36
C PRO A 115 -10.84 6.62 -0.56
N VAL A 116 -10.01 6.75 -1.60
CA VAL A 116 -9.16 7.92 -1.83
C VAL A 116 -9.41 8.49 -3.22
N CYS A 117 -9.77 9.78 -3.27
CA CYS A 117 -9.85 10.55 -4.49
C CYS A 117 -8.49 10.65 -5.19
N GLY A 118 -8.45 10.39 -6.50
CA GLY A 118 -7.21 10.38 -7.29
C GLY A 118 -6.59 9.00 -7.46
N ILE A 119 -7.00 8.03 -6.64
CA ILE A 119 -6.66 6.62 -6.81
C ILE A 119 -7.81 5.92 -7.55
N GLY A 120 -7.47 5.38 -8.72
CA GLY A 120 -8.36 4.65 -9.62
C GLY A 120 -8.67 3.23 -9.15
N PRO A 121 -9.51 2.51 -9.92
CA PRO A 121 -9.90 1.14 -9.58
C PRO A 121 -8.68 0.20 -9.59
N ALA A 122 -8.75 -0.83 -8.75
CA ALA A 122 -7.76 -1.87 -8.69
C ALA A 122 -7.77 -2.71 -9.98
N GLN A 123 -6.59 -3.01 -10.50
CA GLN A 123 -6.37 -3.87 -11.66
C GLN A 123 -5.55 -5.08 -11.22
N ASN A 124 -6.07 -6.28 -11.44
CA ASN A 124 -5.29 -7.50 -11.23
C ASN A 124 -4.37 -7.72 -12.45
N ILE A 125 -3.06 -7.63 -12.23
CA ILE A 125 -2.04 -7.73 -13.27
C ILE A 125 -1.17 -8.99 -13.13
N THR A 126 -1.54 -9.89 -12.21
CA THR A 126 -0.83 -11.14 -11.92
C THR A 126 -0.45 -11.91 -13.19
N GLY A 127 0.70 -12.57 -13.16
CA GLY A 127 1.28 -13.32 -14.27
C GLY A 127 2.70 -12.86 -14.59
N SER A 128 3.47 -13.70 -15.28
CA SER A 128 4.89 -13.45 -15.61
C SER A 128 5.12 -12.15 -16.41
N ASN A 129 4.12 -11.69 -17.16
CA ASN A 129 4.15 -10.46 -17.95
C ASN A 129 3.68 -9.21 -17.20
N TRP A 130 3.57 -9.24 -15.87
CA TRP A 130 3.09 -8.08 -15.09
C TRP A 130 3.94 -6.84 -15.32
N LYS A 131 5.26 -6.99 -15.52
CA LYS A 131 6.20 -5.88 -15.80
C LYS A 131 5.81 -5.07 -17.04
N ASP A 132 5.38 -5.75 -18.09
CA ASP A 132 4.95 -5.10 -19.33
C ASP A 132 3.65 -4.32 -19.13
N LYS A 133 2.75 -4.82 -18.28
CA LYS A 133 1.47 -4.16 -17.96
C LYS A 133 1.65 -2.84 -17.21
N VAL A 134 2.77 -2.67 -16.51
CA VAL A 134 3.08 -1.51 -15.63
C VAL A 134 4.11 -0.54 -16.20
N LYS A 135 4.78 -0.91 -17.29
CA LYS A 135 5.81 -0.08 -17.93
C LYS A 135 5.24 1.29 -18.31
N GLY A 136 5.94 2.35 -17.91
CA GLY A 136 5.57 3.74 -18.23
C GLY A 136 4.32 4.27 -17.50
N LYS A 137 3.80 3.55 -16.50
CA LYS A 137 2.63 3.97 -15.70
C LYS A 137 3.03 4.32 -14.28
N THR A 138 2.43 5.35 -13.70
CA THR A 138 2.66 5.84 -12.33
C THR A 138 1.53 5.48 -11.36
N ARG A 139 1.85 4.71 -10.31
CA ARG A 139 0.89 3.76 -9.72
C ARG A 139 1.22 3.42 -8.27
N ILE A 140 0.23 2.95 -7.52
CA ILE A 140 0.47 2.13 -6.31
C ILE A 140 0.43 0.67 -6.75
N ILE A 141 1.40 -0.13 -6.33
CA ILE A 141 1.50 -1.55 -6.64
C ILE A 141 1.50 -2.36 -5.35
N PHE A 142 0.72 -3.43 -5.33
CA PHE A 142 0.68 -4.41 -4.27
C PHE A 142 1.04 -5.78 -4.82
N PHE A 143 1.88 -6.51 -4.09
CA PHE A 143 2.22 -7.90 -4.31
C PHE A 143 1.78 -8.68 -3.08
N GLY A 144 0.91 -9.67 -3.25
CA GLY A 144 0.32 -10.45 -2.18
C GLY A 144 0.69 -11.92 -2.24
N ASP A 145 0.48 -12.56 -1.09
CA ASP A 145 0.46 -14.00 -0.89
C ASP A 145 1.75 -14.73 -1.34
N TYR A 146 2.89 -14.09 -1.10
CA TYR A 146 4.19 -14.53 -1.63
C TYR A 146 5.25 -14.87 -0.58
N TRP A 147 4.97 -14.63 0.71
CA TRP A 147 5.79 -15.19 1.78
C TRP A 147 4.94 -15.67 2.97
N PRO A 148 5.28 -16.83 3.56
CA PRO A 148 4.60 -17.33 4.76
C PRO A 148 4.94 -16.46 5.96
N ARG A 149 3.92 -16.14 6.76
CA ARG A 149 4.11 -15.60 8.11
C ARG A 149 4.43 -16.74 9.08
N ASP A 150 4.88 -16.38 10.30
CA ASP A 150 5.18 -17.37 11.34
C ASP A 150 3.97 -18.29 11.57
N GLY A 151 4.16 -19.59 11.34
CA GLY A 151 3.10 -20.60 11.46
C GLY A 151 2.35 -20.92 10.15
N GLU A 152 2.65 -20.27 9.03
CA GLU A 152 2.06 -20.58 7.72
C GLU A 152 2.96 -21.51 6.89
N SER A 153 2.36 -22.42 6.12
CA SER A 153 3.07 -23.13 5.07
C SER A 153 3.35 -22.19 3.89
N SER A 154 4.35 -22.52 3.05
CA SER A 154 4.63 -21.79 1.81
C SER A 154 3.40 -21.69 0.89
N ASP A 155 2.53 -22.71 0.91
CA ASP A 155 1.31 -22.76 0.12
C ASP A 155 0.20 -21.85 0.68
N ALA A 156 0.24 -21.56 1.99
CA ALA A 156 -0.69 -20.68 2.70
C ALA A 156 -0.12 -19.27 2.96
N ALA A 157 0.96 -18.90 2.29
CA ALA A 157 1.63 -17.61 2.44
C ALA A 157 0.66 -16.42 2.33
N SER A 158 0.55 -15.62 3.39
CA SER A 158 -0.30 -14.41 3.43
C SER A 158 0.48 -13.09 3.44
N GLY A 159 1.82 -13.14 3.40
CA GLY A 159 2.67 -11.97 3.36
C GLY A 159 2.58 -11.20 2.03
N GLY A 160 2.52 -9.87 2.11
CA GLY A 160 2.47 -8.99 0.94
C GLY A 160 3.15 -7.65 1.14
N HIS A 161 3.48 -6.99 0.03
CA HIS A 161 4.23 -5.74 -0.05
C HIS A 161 3.45 -4.72 -0.86
N ILE A 162 3.40 -3.48 -0.40
CA ILE A 162 2.76 -2.36 -1.11
C ILE A 162 3.74 -1.20 -1.24
N ASP A 163 3.78 -0.57 -2.42
CA ASP A 163 4.67 0.56 -2.68
C ASP A 163 4.21 1.46 -3.84
N LEU A 164 4.92 2.57 -4.06
CA LEU A 164 4.77 3.40 -5.26
C LEU A 164 5.65 2.87 -6.40
N TRP A 165 5.14 2.95 -7.62
CA TRP A 165 5.81 2.59 -8.87
C TRP A 165 5.80 3.78 -9.84
N ASN A 166 6.96 4.27 -10.25
CA ASN A 166 7.08 5.45 -11.13
C ASN A 166 7.10 5.14 -12.63
N GLY A 167 6.91 3.88 -13.02
CA GLY A 167 7.00 3.44 -14.41
C GLY A 167 8.29 2.70 -14.76
N SER A 168 9.34 2.82 -13.94
CA SER A 168 10.62 2.13 -14.11
C SER A 168 11.11 1.42 -12.84
N SER A 169 10.83 1.97 -11.65
CA SER A 169 11.25 1.43 -10.36
C SER A 169 10.23 1.71 -9.25
N MET A 170 10.36 0.96 -8.15
CA MET A 170 9.69 1.28 -6.89
C MET A 170 10.45 2.37 -6.14
N THR A 171 9.81 3.09 -5.22
CA THR A 171 10.48 4.12 -4.40
C THR A 171 11.73 3.56 -3.70
N PRO A 172 12.85 4.31 -3.68
CA PRO A 172 14.11 3.81 -3.18
C PRO A 172 14.05 3.48 -1.69
N ASN A 173 14.23 2.21 -1.38
CA ASN A 173 14.70 1.69 -0.11
C ASN A 173 15.68 0.54 -0.43
N ILE A 174 16.50 0.10 0.53
CA ILE A 174 17.53 -0.93 0.29
C ILE A 174 16.95 -2.17 -0.40
N ALA A 175 15.76 -2.61 -0.01
CA ALA A 175 15.10 -3.78 -0.57
C ALA A 175 14.54 -3.54 -1.99
N SER A 176 14.03 -2.35 -2.31
CA SER A 176 13.54 -2.02 -3.66
C SER A 176 14.69 -1.68 -4.65
N THR A 177 15.78 -1.07 -4.17
CA THR A 177 16.97 -0.74 -4.97
C THR A 177 17.74 -2.01 -5.39
N LEU A 178 18.03 -2.91 -4.45
CA LEU A 178 18.67 -4.20 -4.74
C LEU A 178 17.85 -5.03 -5.75
N ARG A 179 16.52 -4.89 -5.70
CA ARG A 179 15.58 -5.74 -6.41
C ARG A 179 15.19 -5.27 -7.80
N PHE A 180 14.91 -3.97 -7.96
CA PHE A 180 14.37 -3.41 -9.20
C PHE A 180 15.39 -2.59 -9.98
N THR A 181 16.39 -2.02 -9.30
CA THR A 181 17.49 -1.31 -9.96
C THR A 181 18.64 -2.25 -10.31
N LEU A 182 18.92 -3.25 -9.45
CA LEU A 182 20.04 -4.18 -9.62
C LEU A 182 19.64 -5.61 -10.05
N GLY A 183 18.34 -5.90 -10.22
CA GLY A 183 17.86 -7.17 -10.75
C GLY A 183 18.08 -8.40 -9.87
N ILE A 184 18.32 -8.22 -8.57
CA ILE A 184 18.59 -9.31 -7.64
C ILE A 184 17.25 -9.90 -7.16
N ASN A 185 16.93 -11.09 -7.67
CA ASN A 185 15.64 -11.76 -7.41
C ASN A 185 15.58 -12.48 -6.06
N SER A 186 16.73 -12.81 -5.47
CA SER A 186 16.87 -13.30 -4.10
C SER A 186 18.24 -12.89 -3.56
N LEU A 187 18.29 -12.43 -2.31
CA LEU A 187 19.53 -12.13 -1.61
C LEU A 187 19.36 -12.61 -0.17
N ASN A 188 20.27 -13.47 0.29
CA ASN A 188 20.32 -13.94 1.67
C ASN A 188 21.52 -13.28 2.36
N LEU A 189 21.34 -12.03 2.77
CA LEU A 189 22.26 -11.36 3.69
C LEU A 189 21.66 -11.46 5.09
N TYR A 190 22.53 -11.67 6.08
CA TYR A 190 22.30 -11.99 7.50
C TYR A 190 21.14 -11.26 8.24
N PHE A 191 20.53 -10.21 7.66
CA PHE A 191 19.41 -9.45 8.23
C PHE A 191 18.29 -9.06 7.22
N TYR A 192 18.36 -9.50 5.96
CA TYR A 192 17.39 -9.21 4.91
C TYR A 192 17.09 -10.46 4.09
N ARG A 193 15.96 -11.11 4.35
CA ARG A 193 15.43 -12.17 3.48
C ARG A 193 14.61 -11.54 2.38
N LEU A 194 15.18 -11.34 1.20
CA LEU A 194 14.45 -10.88 0.02
C LEU A 194 13.69 -12.06 -0.62
N SER A 195 12.39 -12.20 -0.35
CA SER A 195 11.52 -13.21 -0.98
C SER A 195 11.18 -12.84 -2.43
N ASP A 196 11.20 -13.81 -3.37
CA ASP A 196 10.93 -13.63 -4.80
C ASP A 196 9.48 -13.16 -5.09
N LEU A 197 9.33 -12.11 -5.89
CA LEU A 197 8.06 -11.47 -6.24
C LEU A 197 7.44 -12.09 -7.48
N ASN A 198 8.21 -12.86 -8.26
CA ASN A 198 7.65 -13.67 -9.34
C ASN A 198 6.78 -14.82 -8.81
N GLN A 199 6.86 -15.12 -7.50
CA GLN A 199 5.98 -16.04 -6.80
C GLN A 199 4.73 -15.36 -6.22
N ALA A 200 4.51 -14.06 -6.47
CA ALA A 200 3.31 -13.37 -6.03
C ALA A 200 2.08 -13.98 -6.68
N LYS A 201 1.23 -14.61 -5.84
CA LYS A 201 -0.04 -15.21 -6.27
C LYS A 201 -1.08 -14.13 -6.60
N LYS A 202 -0.85 -12.89 -6.15
CA LYS A 202 -1.68 -11.73 -6.46
C LYS A 202 -0.83 -10.48 -6.67
N ILE A 203 -1.00 -9.80 -7.80
CA ILE A 203 -0.40 -8.48 -8.05
C ILE A 203 -1.53 -7.50 -8.39
N MET A 204 -1.75 -6.53 -7.51
CA MET A 204 -2.78 -5.50 -7.68
C MET A 204 -2.15 -4.16 -8.01
N PHE A 205 -2.84 -3.40 -8.84
CA PHE A 205 -2.35 -2.16 -9.38
C PHE A 205 -3.40 -1.08 -9.31
N PHE A 206 -3.06 0.07 -8.73
CA PHE A 206 -3.98 1.17 -8.53
C PHE A 206 -3.47 2.39 -9.30
N GLU A 207 -4.27 2.81 -10.29
CA GLU A 207 -4.00 4.01 -11.08
C GLU A 207 -3.95 5.25 -10.21
N VAL A 208 -2.84 5.99 -10.22
CA VAL A 208 -2.80 7.34 -9.63
C VAL A 208 -2.58 8.31 -10.77
N ARG A 209 -3.49 9.28 -10.89
CA ARG A 209 -3.43 10.30 -11.95
C ARG A 209 -2.39 11.37 -11.68
#